data_AF-A0A531N768-F1
#
_entry.id   AF-A0A531N768-F1
#
_cell.length_a   1.000
_cell.length_b   1.000
_cell.length_c   1.000
_cell.angle_alpha   90.00
_cell.angle_beta   90.00
_cell.angle_gamma   90.00
#
_symmetry.space_group_name_H-M   'P 1'
#
loop_
_entity.id
_entity.type
_entity.pdbx_description
1 polymer ?
#
loop_
_entity_poly.entity_id
_entity_poly.type
_entity_poly.pdbx_seq_one_letter_code
_entity_poly.pdbx_strand_id
1 'polypeptide(L)' 'MPKIDLASVPVRKGSGYPTPFDAPCADRTRRRLGDAGGLSDFGVNLMTLPPGGWSSQRHWHSHE' A
#
# COMPACT_ATOMS: atom_id res chain seq x y z
N MET A 1 -14.80 -3.46 -15.38
CA MET A 1 -14.49 -4.10 -14.09
C MET A 1 -15.72 -4.05 -13.20
N PRO A 2 -16.11 -5.15 -12.56
CA PRO A 2 -17.15 -5.11 -11.52
C PRO A 2 -16.70 -4.24 -10.35
N LYS A 3 -17.66 -3.69 -9.60
CA LYS A 3 -17.39 -2.89 -8.41
C LYS A 3 -16.67 -3.75 -7.38
N ILE A 4 -15.52 -3.28 -6.90
CA ILE A 4 -14.76 -3.94 -5.82
C ILE A 4 -15.49 -3.72 -4.50
N ASP A 5 -15.75 -4.80 -3.76
CA ASP A 5 -16.15 -4.72 -2.36
C ASP A 5 -14.92 -4.44 -1.50
N LEU A 6 -14.78 -3.21 -1.02
CA LEU A 6 -13.63 -2.80 -0.20
C LEU A 6 -13.54 -3.57 1.11
N ALA A 7 -14.66 -4.00 1.69
CA ALA A 7 -14.67 -4.65 2.99
C ALA A 7 -13.99 -6.03 2.95
N SER A 8 -14.16 -6.79 1.86
CA SER A 8 -13.52 -8.10 1.66
C SER A 8 -12.03 -8.05 1.31
N VAL A 9 -11.48 -6.91 0.88
CA VAL A 9 -10.04 -6.82 0.52
C VAL A 9 -9.17 -6.78 1.79
N PRO A 10 -8.20 -7.70 2.00
CA PRO A 10 -7.40 -7.74 3.21
C PRO A 10 -6.60 -6.44 3.45
N VAL A 11 -6.61 -5.98 4.70
CA VAL A 11 -5.78 -4.86 5.16
C VAL A 11 -4.40 -5.39 5.53
N ARG A 12 -3.35 -4.77 4.99
CA ARG A 12 -1.96 -5.05 5.36
C ARG A 12 -1.37 -3.84 6.09
N LYS A 13 -0.84 -4.04 7.29
CA LYS A 13 -0.16 -3.01 8.08
C LYS A 13 1.35 -3.08 7.89
N GLY A 14 2.02 -1.93 7.91
CA GLY A 14 3.47 -1.81 7.94
C GLY A 14 4.15 -1.64 6.57
N SER A 15 5.45 -1.93 6.56
CA SER A 15 6.32 -1.79 5.39
C SER A 15 7.28 -2.96 5.26
N GLY A 16 7.88 -3.11 4.07
CA GLY A 16 8.93 -4.09 3.82
C GLY A 16 10.34 -3.51 3.90
N TYR A 17 10.50 -2.29 4.42
CA TYR A 17 11.84 -1.73 4.64
C TYR A 17 12.54 -2.48 5.80
N PRO A 18 13.88 -2.56 5.81
CA PRO A 18 14.60 -3.11 6.95
C PRO A 18 14.63 -2.11 8.11
N THR A 19 14.80 -2.61 9.33
CA THR A 19 15.06 -1.76 10.51
C THR A 19 16.33 -0.92 10.33
N PRO A 20 16.34 0.37 10.71
CA PRO A 20 15.26 1.15 11.35
C PRO A 20 14.34 1.90 10.36
N PHE A 21 14.48 1.66 9.06
CA PHE A 21 13.78 2.43 8.01
C PHE A 21 12.30 2.05 7.85
N ASP A 22 11.87 0.97 8.48
CA ASP A 22 10.46 0.58 8.58
C ASP A 22 9.65 1.46 9.53
N ALA A 23 10.29 2.01 10.58
CA ALA A 23 9.63 2.70 11.68
C ALA A 23 8.69 3.85 11.23
N PRO A 24 9.08 4.77 10.31
CA PRO A 24 8.19 5.85 9.87
C PRO A 24 6.96 5.36 9.09
N CYS A 25 7.02 4.14 8.54
CA CYS A 25 5.98 3.51 7.74
C CYS A 25 5.28 2.35 8.50
N ALA A 26 5.58 2.13 9.78
CA ALA A 26 5.14 0.93 10.51
C ALA A 26 3.61 0.90 10.73
N ASP A 27 2.98 2.07 10.86
CA ASP A 27 1.55 2.18 11.14
C ASP A 27 0.66 2.44 9.92
N ARG A 28 1.25 2.66 8.73
CA ARG A 28 0.46 2.78 7.50
C ARG A 28 -0.26 1.46 7.23
N THR A 29 -1.44 1.55 6.64
CA THR A 29 -2.18 0.37 6.17
C THR A 29 -2.44 0.47 4.67
N ARG A 30 -2.57 -0.68 3.99
CA ARG A 30 -2.94 -0.75 2.58
C ARG A 30 -3.91 -1.88 2.27
N ARG A 31 -4.80 -1.65 1.30
CA ARG A 31 -5.58 -2.67 0.59
C ARG A 31 -5.13 -2.71 -0.87
N ARG A 32 -4.82 -3.89 -1.39
CA ARG A 32 -4.40 -4.08 -2.80
C ARG A 32 -5.63 -4.24 -3.69
N LEU A 33 -6.16 -3.13 -4.17
CA LEU A 33 -7.37 -3.12 -4.99
C LEU A 33 -7.15 -3.70 -6.39
N GLY A 34 -5.95 -3.56 -6.94
CA GLY A 34 -5.59 -4.19 -8.22
C GLY A 34 -5.76 -5.70 -8.18
N ASP A 35 -5.17 -6.36 -7.18
CA ASP A 35 -5.30 -7.80 -6.94
C ASP A 35 -6.79 -8.21 -6.80
N ALA A 36 -7.57 -7.47 -6.01
CA ALA A 36 -8.99 -7.74 -5.81
C ALA A 36 -9.84 -7.52 -7.07
N GLY A 37 -9.39 -6.66 -7.98
CA GLY A 37 -10.01 -6.40 -9.28
C GLY A 37 -9.49 -7.28 -10.42
N GLY A 38 -8.51 -8.16 -10.17
CA GLY A 38 -7.90 -9.02 -11.19
C GLY A 38 -6.97 -8.29 -12.17
N LEU A 39 -6.40 -7.14 -11.79
CA LEU A 39 -5.46 -6.40 -12.62
C LEU A 39 -4.06 -7.04 -12.58
N SER A 40 -3.40 -7.14 -13.73
CA SER A 40 -2.03 -7.67 -13.87
C SER A 40 -1.00 -6.63 -14.27
N ASP A 41 -1.41 -5.60 -15.02
CA ASP A 41 -0.47 -4.71 -15.72
C ASP A 41 0.08 -3.61 -14.80
N PHE A 42 -0.67 -3.24 -13.77
CA PHE A 42 -0.27 -2.25 -12.77
C PHE A 42 -0.96 -2.49 -11.43
N GLY A 43 -0.34 -2.00 -10.35
CA GLY A 43 -0.87 -2.12 -9.01
C GLY A 43 -1.74 -0.92 -8.61
N VAL A 44 -2.93 -1.19 -8.06
CA VAL A 44 -3.77 -0.16 -7.41
C VAL A 44 -3.84 -0.44 -5.91
N ASN A 45 -3.47 0.54 -5.09
CA ASN A 45 -3.49 0.43 -3.63
C ASN A 45 -4.32 1.55 -3.02
N LEU A 46 -5.20 1.21 -2.06
CA LEU A 46 -5.77 2.19 -1.14
C LEU A 46 -4.88 2.21 0.11
N MET A 47 -4.11 3.29 0.28
CA MET A 47 -3.24 3.50 1.43
C MET A 47 -3.87 4.48 2.42
N THR A 48 -3.81 4.14 3.71
CA THR A 48 -4.26 5.01 4.79
C THR A 48 -3.10 5.30 5.71
N LEU A 49 -2.84 6.59 5.95
CA LEU A 49 -1.80 7.08 6.85
C LEU A 49 -2.45 7.55 8.15
N PRO A 50 -1.97 7.09 9.32
CA PRO A 50 -2.30 7.76 10.57
C PRO A 50 -1.67 9.16 10.59
N PRO A 51 -2.12 10.06 11.48
CA PRO A 51 -1.45 11.34 11.70
C PRO A 51 0.07 11.15 11.91
N GLY A 52 0.88 11.86 11.12
CA GLY A 52 2.35 11.76 11.15
C GLY A 52 2.96 10.55 10.44
N GLY A 53 2.17 9.58 9.97
CA GLY A 53 2.66 8.39 9.27
C GLY A 53 3.15 8.65 7.85
N TRP A 54 4.14 7.89 7.39
CA TRP A 54 4.72 8.07 6.06
C TRP A 54 4.17 7.06 5.03
N SER A 55 3.97 7.53 3.81
CA SER A 55 3.58 6.66 2.68
C SER A 55 4.73 5.82 2.16
N SER A 56 5.97 6.26 2.30
CA SER A 56 7.20 5.56 1.90
C SER A 56 8.43 6.30 2.44
N GLN A 57 9.61 5.70 2.33
CA GLN A 57 10.85 6.47 2.36
C GLN A 57 10.94 7.31 1.08
N ARG A 58 11.49 8.53 1.16
CA ARG A 58 11.63 9.41 -0.01
C ARG A 58 12.44 8.72 -1.11
N HIS A 59 11.84 8.53 -2.28
CA HIS A 59 12.45 7.86 -3.43
C HIS A 59 11.83 8.34 -4.74
N TRP A 60 12.37 7.85 -5.85
CA TRP A 60 11.79 7.95 -7.19
C TRP A 60 11.96 6.60 -7.90
N HIS A 61 11.09 6.34 -8.87
CA HIS A 61 11.26 5.23 -9.80
C HIS A 61 12.02 5.74 -11.03
N SER A 62 13.00 4.97 -11.50
CA SER A 62 13.76 5.31 -12.72
C SER A 62 13.18 4.67 -13.98
N HIS A 63 12.34 3.66 -13.82
CA HIS A 63 11.66 2.89 -14.87
C HIS A 63 10.29 2.46 -14.33
N GLU A 64 9.31 2.30 -15.22
CA GLU A 64 7.95 1.84 -14.91
C GLU A 64 7.69 0.44 -15.46
#